data_AF-A0AAF0J2C9-F1
#
_entry.id   AF-A0AAF0J2C9-F1
#
_cell.length_a   1.000
_cell.length_b   1.000
_cell.length_c   1.000
_cell.angle_alpha   90.00
_cell.angle_beta   90.00
_cell.angle_gamma   90.00
#
_symmetry.space_group_name_H-M   'P 1'
#
loop_
_entity.id
_entity.type
_entity.pdbx_description
1 polymer ?
#
loop_
_entity_poly.entity_id
_entity_poly.type
_entity_poly.pdbx_seq_one_letter_code
_entity_poly.pdbx_strand_id
1 'polypeptide(L)'
;MAGACFRAHAHGPLVTLVFGSSAAQHAALARMESFYESGYEAYNLPMASVREWLAAMRAAVGDTVSESHEEEAKEAPLPWWHAHCSPEEHALLTYLDAQGALVSEATPTYLISALVKRADEALDHERLHALYYLSPSYRALLDELWTSMPKAIASAIQYDLQMRGYKEAVWRDELGAYLGVRGLPTRRQDPCQEFGNKSAATCAEMRRVLLARIPTCWQADVGMSEAELQLPTSFLEEARQALGAPPRPTPPPAARGRGRRGRR
;
A
#
# COMPACT_ATOMS: atom_id res chain seq x y z
N MET A 1 -4.24 10.09 24.46
CA MET A 1 -3.98 9.09 23.41
C MET A 1 -3.34 9.82 22.24
N ALA A 2 -2.09 9.50 21.90
CA ALA A 2 -1.50 9.97 20.66
C ALA A 2 -2.40 9.47 19.51
N GLY A 3 -2.82 10.36 18.62
CA GLY A 3 -3.64 9.97 17.47
C GLY A 3 -2.90 8.92 16.64
N ALA A 4 -3.59 7.87 16.22
CA ALA A 4 -3.00 6.84 15.38
C ALA A 4 -2.37 7.47 14.13
N CYS A 5 -1.15 7.03 13.77
CA CYS A 5 -0.42 7.56 12.61
C CYS A 5 -1.02 7.12 11.26
N PHE A 6 -2.00 6.23 11.30
CA PHE A 6 -2.79 5.75 10.18
C PHE A 6 -4.27 5.57 10.55
N ARG A 7 -5.11 5.45 9.52
CA ARG A 7 -6.45 4.86 9.60
C ARG A 7 -6.44 3.52 8.90
N ALA A 8 -7.16 2.54 9.44
CA ALA A 8 -7.20 1.19 8.90
C ALA A 8 -8.63 0.72 8.65
N HIS A 9 -8.80 -0.10 7.62
CA HIS A 9 -10.05 -0.76 7.30
C HIS A 9 -9.76 -2.20 6.84
N ALA A 10 -10.38 -3.17 7.50
CA ALA A 10 -10.33 -4.57 7.11
C ALA A 10 -11.61 -4.93 6.35
N HIS A 11 -11.46 -5.55 5.19
CA HIS A 11 -12.55 -6.05 4.36
C HIS A 11 -12.11 -7.36 3.70
N GLY A 12 -12.65 -8.49 4.20
CA GLY A 12 -12.29 -9.83 3.76
C GLY A 12 -10.78 -10.13 3.94
N PRO A 13 -10.05 -10.52 2.87
CA PRO A 13 -8.64 -10.85 2.94
C PRO A 13 -7.74 -9.62 2.94
N LEU A 14 -8.28 -8.40 2.76
CA LEU A 14 -7.47 -7.20 2.66
C LEU A 14 -7.59 -6.33 3.91
N VAL A 15 -6.46 -5.82 4.37
CA VAL A 15 -6.38 -4.63 5.22
C VAL A 15 -5.83 -3.47 4.41
N THR A 16 -6.55 -2.35 4.46
CA THR A 16 -6.16 -1.09 3.84
C THR A 16 -5.72 -0.11 4.91
N LEU A 17 -4.49 0.39 4.79
CA LEU A 17 -3.93 1.42 5.67
C LEU A 17 -3.78 2.75 4.95
N VAL A 18 -4.23 3.83 5.57
CA VAL A 18 -4.08 5.19 5.05
C VAL A 18 -3.24 6.01 6.02
N PHE A 19 -2.11 6.54 5.54
CA PHE A 19 -1.14 7.28 6.35
C PHE A 19 -1.16 8.78 6.05
N GLY A 20 -0.88 9.61 7.06
CA GLY A 20 -0.78 11.06 6.90
C GLY A 20 0.53 11.52 6.24
N SER A 21 1.59 10.73 6.37
CA SER A 21 2.92 11.05 5.83
C SER A 21 3.69 9.79 5.42
N SER A 22 4.61 9.95 4.46
CA SER A 22 5.53 8.88 4.05
C SER A 22 6.46 8.43 5.18
N ALA A 23 6.86 9.36 6.07
CA ALA A 23 7.68 9.03 7.23
C ALA A 23 6.96 8.05 8.17
N ALA A 24 5.67 8.30 8.47
CA ALA A 24 4.88 7.41 9.31
C ALA A 24 4.62 6.05 8.64
N GLN A 25 4.34 6.05 7.34
CA GLN A 25 4.17 4.83 6.55
C GLN A 25 5.44 3.98 6.56
N HIS A 26 6.58 4.60 6.28
CA HIS A 26 7.89 3.94 6.31
C HIS A 26 8.22 3.40 7.71
N ALA A 27 8.02 4.20 8.76
CA ALA A 27 8.29 3.79 10.13
C ALA A 27 7.43 2.58 10.59
N ALA A 28 6.22 2.43 10.05
CA ALA A 28 5.35 1.32 10.35
C ALA A 28 5.67 0.04 9.54
N LEU A 29 6.10 0.18 8.28
CA LEU A 29 6.07 -0.92 7.31
C LEU A 29 7.44 -1.36 6.78
N ALA A 30 8.48 -0.52 6.82
CA ALA A 30 9.74 -0.77 6.12
C ALA A 30 10.44 -2.07 6.55
N ARG A 31 10.42 -2.40 7.85
CA ARG A 31 11.03 -3.65 8.33
C ARG A 31 10.25 -4.89 7.88
N MET A 32 8.93 -4.81 7.80
CA MET A 32 8.06 -5.90 7.32
C MET A 32 8.20 -6.09 5.80
N GLU A 33 8.24 -5.00 5.04
CA GLU A 33 8.40 -5.02 3.57
C GLU A 33 9.73 -5.66 3.13
N SER A 34 10.78 -5.53 3.93
CA SER A 34 12.09 -6.15 3.62
C SER A 34 12.04 -7.68 3.43
N PHE A 35 10.95 -8.33 3.87
CA PHE A 35 10.67 -9.76 3.69
C PHE A 35 9.79 -10.08 2.46
N TYR A 36 9.34 -9.08 1.70
CA TYR A 36 8.58 -9.25 0.47
C TYR A 36 9.43 -8.79 -0.73
N GLU A 37 9.42 -7.50 -1.08
CA GLU A 37 10.31 -6.93 -2.09
C GLU A 37 10.60 -5.45 -1.80
N SER A 38 11.86 -5.02 -1.93
CA SER A 38 12.28 -3.63 -1.73
C SER A 38 12.06 -2.81 -3.01
N GLY A 39 11.24 -1.74 -2.98
CA GLY A 39 11.29 -0.73 -4.05
C GLY A 39 10.03 0.08 -4.38
N TYR A 40 8.97 0.04 -3.57
CA TYR A 40 7.67 0.61 -3.96
C TYR A 40 7.38 2.00 -3.38
N GLU A 41 6.65 2.84 -4.14
CA GLU A 41 6.11 4.13 -3.64
C GLU A 41 4.99 3.93 -2.60
N ALA A 42 4.40 2.74 -2.55
CA ALA A 42 3.36 2.32 -1.62
C ALA A 42 3.65 0.91 -1.13
N TYR A 43 3.48 0.69 0.18
CA TYR A 43 3.74 -0.62 0.77
C TYR A 43 2.52 -1.51 0.56
N ASN A 44 2.72 -2.61 -0.14
CA ASN A 44 1.78 -3.74 -0.19
C ASN A 44 2.55 -5.03 0.09
N LEU A 45 1.96 -5.92 0.89
CA LEU A 45 2.60 -7.19 1.25
C LEU A 45 1.60 -8.23 1.75
N PRO A 46 1.89 -9.53 1.56
CA PRO A 46 1.15 -10.59 2.21
C PRO A 46 1.39 -10.59 3.73
N MET A 47 0.38 -10.99 4.50
CA MET A 47 0.51 -11.15 5.97
C MET A 47 1.54 -12.20 6.38
N ALA A 48 1.89 -13.11 5.47
CA ALA A 48 3.01 -14.02 5.66
C ALA A 48 4.32 -13.28 5.94
N SER A 49 4.62 -12.19 5.22
CA SER A 49 5.84 -11.39 5.43
C SER A 49 5.87 -10.71 6.79
N VAL A 50 4.72 -10.26 7.32
CA VAL A 50 4.64 -9.73 8.70
C VAL A 50 4.97 -10.83 9.72
N ARG A 51 4.47 -12.05 9.52
CA ARG A 51 4.74 -13.19 10.41
C ARG A 51 6.19 -13.66 10.32
N GLU A 52 6.77 -13.69 9.14
CA GLU A 52 8.19 -14.01 8.93
C GLU A 52 9.09 -12.98 9.62
N TRP A 53 8.75 -11.69 9.50
CA TRP A 53 9.45 -10.62 10.22
C TRP A 53 9.33 -10.79 11.75
N LEU A 54 8.14 -11.08 12.27
CA LEU A 54 7.95 -11.36 13.70
C LEU A 54 8.75 -12.58 14.17
N ALA A 55 8.80 -13.65 13.37
CA ALA A 55 9.61 -14.83 13.67
C ALA A 55 11.11 -14.52 13.67
N ALA A 56 11.59 -13.76 12.68
CA ALA A 56 12.98 -13.31 12.61
C ALA A 56 13.35 -12.39 13.79
N MET A 57 12.44 -11.46 14.16
CA MET A 57 12.63 -10.59 15.32
C MET A 57 12.71 -11.40 16.62
N ARG A 58 11.83 -12.39 16.81
CA ARG A 58 11.86 -13.29 17.97
C ARG A 58 13.19 -14.07 18.03
N ALA A 59 13.64 -14.61 16.90
CA ALA A 59 14.90 -15.34 16.83
C ALA A 59 16.11 -14.44 17.16
N ALA A 60 16.08 -13.16 16.76
CA ALA A 60 17.18 -12.22 17.00
C ALA A 60 17.27 -11.74 18.44
N VAL A 61 16.13 -11.57 19.13
CA VAL A 61 16.09 -11.15 20.54
C VAL A 61 16.39 -12.33 21.48
N GLY A 62 16.14 -13.57 21.02
CA GLY A 62 16.20 -14.77 21.84
C GLY A 62 14.96 -14.90 22.74
N ASP A 63 14.77 -16.08 23.34
CA ASP A 63 13.77 -16.28 24.39
C ASP A 63 14.25 -15.61 25.70
N THR A 64 14.55 -14.31 25.68
CA THR A 64 14.69 -13.51 26.90
C THR A 64 13.32 -13.27 27.50
N VAL A 65 12.62 -14.35 27.85
CA VAL A 65 11.64 -14.30 28.92
C VAL A 65 12.46 -14.13 30.18
N SER A 66 12.72 -12.89 30.57
CA SER A 66 13.26 -12.59 31.88
C SER A 66 12.20 -13.04 32.88
N GLU A 67 12.38 -14.23 33.44
CA GLU A 67 11.72 -14.69 34.66
C GLU A 67 12.17 -13.76 35.80
N SER A 68 11.61 -12.56 35.86
CA SER A 68 11.93 -11.64 36.93
C SER A 68 10.75 -10.70 37.18
N HIS A 69 10.20 -10.90 38.39
CA HIS A 69 9.27 -10.05 39.13
C HIS A 69 7.78 -10.28 38.89
N GLU A 70 7.29 -11.28 39.63
CA GLU A 70 6.02 -11.22 40.35
C GLU A 70 5.93 -9.92 41.17
N GLU A 71 5.59 -8.80 40.55
CA GLU A 71 5.03 -7.65 41.24
C GLU A 71 3.73 -7.24 40.57
N GLU A 72 2.70 -7.11 41.40
CA GLU A 72 1.29 -6.83 41.10
C GLU A 72 1.06 -5.76 40.02
N ALA A 73 0.96 -6.16 38.75
CA ALA A 73 0.40 -5.33 37.70
C ALA A 73 -1.03 -5.79 37.39
N LYS A 74 -2.02 -4.94 37.71
CA LYS A 74 -3.44 -5.12 37.38
C LYS A 74 -3.75 -5.03 35.87
N GLU A 75 -2.73 -4.89 35.03
CA GLU A 75 -2.86 -4.76 33.58
C GLU A 75 -2.49 -6.06 32.88
N ALA A 76 -3.24 -6.40 31.83
CA ALA A 76 -2.95 -7.57 31.02
C ALA A 76 -1.51 -7.49 30.48
N PRO A 77 -0.74 -8.60 30.51
CA PRO A 77 0.63 -8.60 30.03
C PRO A 77 0.67 -8.17 28.55
N LEU A 78 1.57 -7.23 28.24
CA LEU A 78 1.76 -6.76 26.87
C LEU A 78 2.32 -7.88 25.97
N PRO A 79 2.02 -7.85 24.66
CA PRO A 79 2.61 -8.79 23.72
C PRO A 79 4.14 -8.71 23.72
N TRP A 80 4.82 -9.84 23.52
CA TRP A 80 6.29 -9.96 23.57
C TRP A 80 7.01 -8.97 22.64
N TRP A 81 6.42 -8.63 21.49
CA TRP A 81 7.02 -7.73 20.50
C TRP A 81 6.99 -6.26 20.91
N HIS A 82 6.23 -5.90 21.96
CA HIS A 82 6.05 -4.51 22.39
C HIS A 82 7.35 -3.86 22.93
N ALA A 83 8.34 -4.63 23.35
CA ALA A 83 9.62 -4.04 23.77
C ALA A 83 10.57 -3.75 22.59
N HIS A 84 10.23 -4.21 21.38
CA HIS A 84 11.16 -4.30 20.24
C HIS A 84 10.67 -3.54 19.00
N CYS A 85 9.59 -2.79 19.14
CA CYS A 85 8.92 -2.12 18.05
C CYS A 85 8.84 -0.60 18.31
N SER A 86 8.83 0.17 17.23
CA SER A 86 8.56 1.61 17.26
C SER A 86 7.10 1.87 17.67
N PRO A 87 6.74 3.11 18.08
CA PRO A 87 5.34 3.46 18.33
C PRO A 87 4.42 3.18 17.14
N GLU A 88 4.90 3.40 15.91
CA GLU A 88 4.16 3.13 14.68
C GLU A 88 3.98 1.62 14.43
N GLU A 89 5.03 0.82 14.63
CA GLU A 89 4.95 -0.64 14.55
C GLU A 89 4.00 -1.19 15.63
N HIS A 90 4.01 -0.64 16.85
CA HIS A 90 3.07 -1.01 17.91
C HIS A 90 1.62 -0.76 17.50
N ALA A 91 1.31 0.42 16.98
CA ALA A 91 -0.03 0.76 16.54
C ALA A 91 -0.50 -0.21 15.45
N LEU A 92 0.37 -0.54 14.50
CA LEU A 92 0.08 -1.48 13.42
C LEU A 92 -0.13 -2.91 13.95
N LEU A 93 0.82 -3.44 14.72
CA LEU A 93 0.74 -4.80 15.25
C LEU A 93 -0.44 -4.99 16.19
N THR A 94 -0.75 -4.01 17.04
CA THR A 94 -1.93 -4.03 17.91
C THR A 94 -3.20 -4.13 17.07
N TYR A 95 -3.30 -3.35 15.98
CA TYR A 95 -4.44 -3.43 15.08
C TYR A 95 -4.53 -4.80 14.39
N LEU A 96 -3.42 -5.28 13.81
CA LEU A 96 -3.37 -6.56 13.10
C LEU A 96 -3.69 -7.75 14.03
N ASP A 97 -3.20 -7.72 15.28
CA ASP A 97 -3.50 -8.72 16.30
C ASP A 97 -4.98 -8.71 16.68
N ALA A 98 -5.58 -7.52 16.85
CA ALA A 98 -7.01 -7.38 17.10
C ALA A 98 -7.88 -7.85 15.92
N GLN A 99 -7.36 -7.84 14.70
CA GLN A 99 -8.01 -8.44 13.53
C GLN A 99 -7.74 -9.96 13.41
N GLY A 100 -6.90 -10.54 14.28
CA GLY A 100 -6.45 -11.93 14.19
C GLY A 100 -5.39 -12.19 13.12
N ALA A 101 -4.94 -11.18 12.37
CA ALA A 101 -4.08 -11.32 11.18
C ALA A 101 -2.71 -11.96 11.43
N LEU A 102 -2.25 -11.93 12.69
CA LEU A 102 -0.93 -12.42 13.07
C LEU A 102 -0.88 -13.96 13.20
N VAL A 103 -2.03 -14.65 13.08
CA VAL A 103 -2.13 -16.12 13.13
C VAL A 103 -2.08 -16.70 11.71
N SER A 104 -1.48 -17.89 11.52
CA SER A 104 -1.09 -18.47 10.21
C SER A 104 -2.23 -18.73 9.22
N GLU A 105 -3.49 -18.72 9.64
CA GLU A 105 -4.67 -19.05 8.82
C GLU A 105 -5.78 -17.99 8.92
N ALA A 106 -5.48 -16.84 9.53
CA ALA A 106 -6.47 -15.81 9.79
C ALA A 106 -6.58 -14.81 8.62
N THR A 107 -7.79 -14.28 8.45
CA THR A 107 -8.03 -13.07 7.66
C THR A 107 -7.79 -11.83 8.51
N PRO A 108 -7.27 -10.73 7.97
CA PRO A 108 -6.82 -10.50 6.59
C PRO A 108 -5.55 -11.28 6.21
N THR A 109 -5.34 -11.51 4.91
CA THR A 109 -4.18 -12.22 4.36
C THR A 109 -3.24 -11.32 3.54
N TYR A 110 -3.66 -10.11 3.21
CA TYR A 110 -2.88 -9.14 2.45
C TYR A 110 -3.09 -7.72 2.98
N LEU A 111 -2.04 -6.90 2.97
CA LEU A 111 -2.07 -5.51 3.36
C LEU A 111 -1.72 -4.64 2.17
N ILE A 112 -2.50 -3.58 1.99
CA ILE A 112 -2.20 -2.48 1.09
C ILE A 112 -2.14 -1.19 1.88
N SER A 113 -1.35 -0.23 1.42
CA SER A 113 -1.27 1.06 2.06
C SER A 113 -1.13 2.21 1.07
N ALA A 114 -1.63 3.38 1.46
CA ALA A 114 -1.47 4.59 0.67
C ALA A 114 -1.31 5.83 1.56
N LEU A 115 -0.75 6.88 0.99
CA LEU A 115 -0.80 8.21 1.60
C LEU A 115 -2.20 8.80 1.41
N VAL A 116 -2.74 9.42 2.46
CA VAL A 116 -4.08 10.02 2.47
C VAL A 116 -4.31 11.02 1.33
N LYS A 117 -3.24 11.69 0.88
CA LYS A 117 -3.27 12.66 -0.24
C LYS A 117 -3.36 12.02 -1.62
N ARG A 118 -3.03 10.73 -1.74
CA ARG A 118 -3.03 9.94 -2.99
C ARG A 118 -3.96 8.74 -2.91
N ALA A 119 -4.70 8.58 -1.81
CA ALA A 119 -5.47 7.36 -1.53
C ALA A 119 -6.52 7.06 -2.62
N ASP A 120 -7.12 8.10 -3.23
CA ASP A 120 -8.10 7.93 -4.30
C ASP A 120 -7.52 7.27 -5.56
N GLU A 121 -6.22 7.48 -5.83
CA GLU A 121 -5.56 6.98 -7.04
C GLU A 121 -4.74 5.72 -6.74
N ALA A 122 -3.98 5.74 -5.65
CA ALA A 122 -3.06 4.66 -5.30
C ALA A 122 -3.79 3.37 -4.89
N LEU A 123 -4.91 3.46 -4.17
CA LEU A 123 -5.56 2.25 -3.64
C LEU A 123 -6.15 1.36 -4.73
N ASP A 124 -6.61 1.93 -5.86
CA ASP A 124 -7.04 1.12 -7.00
C ASP A 124 -5.88 0.32 -7.60
N HIS A 125 -4.69 0.90 -7.64
CA HIS A 125 -3.47 0.23 -8.10
C HIS A 125 -3.04 -0.87 -7.11
N GLU A 126 -2.94 -0.55 -5.81
CA GLU A 126 -2.51 -1.52 -4.79
C GLU A 126 -3.47 -2.72 -4.66
N ARG A 127 -4.77 -2.51 -4.86
CA ARG A 127 -5.75 -3.63 -4.90
C ARG A 127 -5.44 -4.61 -6.02
N LEU A 128 -4.89 -4.17 -7.14
CA LEU A 128 -4.56 -5.04 -8.26
C LEU A 128 -3.32 -5.88 -7.98
N HIS A 129 -2.34 -5.37 -7.22
CA HIS A 129 -1.27 -6.19 -6.66
C HIS A 129 -1.83 -7.25 -5.70
N ALA A 130 -2.78 -6.87 -4.85
CA ALA A 130 -3.46 -7.82 -3.98
C ALA A 130 -4.22 -8.89 -4.80
N LEU A 131 -4.89 -8.51 -5.89
CA LEU A 131 -5.52 -9.47 -6.79
C LEU A 131 -4.49 -10.38 -7.46
N TYR A 132 -3.36 -9.84 -7.90
CA TYR A 132 -2.24 -10.62 -8.46
C TYR A 132 -1.75 -11.66 -7.47
N TYR A 133 -1.62 -11.32 -6.19
CA TYR A 133 -1.25 -12.28 -5.15
C TYR A 133 -2.35 -13.32 -4.87
N LEU A 134 -3.62 -12.89 -4.79
CA LEU A 134 -4.72 -13.73 -4.31
C LEU A 134 -5.38 -14.60 -5.41
N SER A 135 -5.32 -14.20 -6.68
CA SER A 135 -6.03 -14.86 -7.79
C SER A 135 -5.09 -15.56 -8.77
N PRO A 136 -5.00 -16.91 -8.73
CA PRO A 136 -4.31 -17.68 -9.75
C PRO A 136 -4.84 -17.41 -11.17
N SER A 137 -6.16 -17.22 -11.32
CA SER A 137 -6.79 -16.93 -12.61
C SER A 137 -6.34 -15.58 -13.18
N TYR A 138 -6.15 -14.56 -12.32
CA TYR A 138 -5.66 -13.25 -12.75
C TYR A 138 -4.18 -13.30 -13.17
N ARG A 139 -3.34 -14.03 -12.42
CA ARG A 139 -1.94 -14.25 -12.82
C ARG A 139 -1.82 -14.97 -14.16
N ALA A 140 -2.62 -16.02 -14.37
CA ALA A 140 -2.64 -16.75 -15.63
C ALA A 140 -3.06 -15.86 -16.81
N LEU A 141 -4.08 -15.01 -16.60
CA LEU A 141 -4.50 -14.02 -17.60
C LEU A 141 -3.37 -13.03 -17.94
N LEU A 142 -2.67 -12.51 -16.94
CA LEU A 142 -1.56 -11.57 -17.19
C LEU A 142 -0.39 -12.24 -17.90
N ASP A 143 -0.10 -13.51 -17.59
CA ASP A 143 0.93 -14.25 -18.33
C ASP A 143 0.52 -14.48 -19.79
N GLU A 144 -0.75 -14.82 -20.06
CA GLU A 144 -1.28 -14.94 -21.43
C GLU A 144 -1.16 -13.61 -22.19
N LEU A 145 -1.59 -12.51 -21.59
CA LEU A 145 -1.51 -11.18 -22.21
C LEU A 145 -0.05 -10.74 -22.42
N TRP A 146 0.84 -11.06 -21.48
CA TRP A 146 2.26 -10.76 -21.59
C TRP A 146 2.94 -11.55 -22.71
N THR A 147 2.69 -12.86 -22.77
CA THR A 147 3.31 -13.76 -23.76
C THR A 147 2.77 -13.59 -25.18
N SER A 148 1.50 -13.20 -25.32
CA SER A 148 0.87 -12.91 -26.62
C SER A 148 1.19 -11.51 -27.16
N MET A 149 1.79 -10.64 -26.35
CA MET A 149 2.14 -9.28 -26.73
C MET A 149 3.16 -9.24 -27.88
N PRO A 150 3.02 -8.31 -28.86
CA PRO A 150 4.04 -8.12 -29.88
C PRO A 150 5.42 -7.81 -29.25
N LYS A 151 6.46 -8.53 -29.67
CA LYS A 151 7.82 -8.41 -29.10
C LYS A 151 8.33 -6.97 -29.00
N ALA A 152 8.07 -6.15 -30.02
CA ALA A 152 8.50 -4.74 -30.04
C ALA A 152 7.77 -3.86 -29.00
N ILE A 153 6.57 -4.24 -28.59
CA ILE A 153 5.82 -3.58 -27.51
C ILE A 153 6.29 -4.11 -26.15
N ALA A 154 6.47 -5.42 -26.03
CA ALA A 154 7.02 -6.04 -24.82
C ALA A 154 8.36 -5.41 -24.43
N SER A 155 9.30 -5.29 -25.37
CA SER A 155 10.60 -4.65 -25.09
C SER A 155 10.47 -3.17 -24.69
N ALA A 156 9.48 -2.44 -25.20
CA ALA A 156 9.26 -1.05 -24.82
C ALA A 156 8.74 -0.93 -23.38
N ILE A 157 7.77 -1.78 -23.00
CA ILE A 157 7.23 -1.85 -21.64
C ILE A 157 8.30 -2.31 -20.65
N GLN A 158 9.06 -3.36 -21.00
CA GLN A 158 10.17 -3.87 -20.18
C GLN A 158 11.21 -2.77 -19.91
N TYR A 159 11.59 -2.02 -20.95
CA TYR A 159 12.52 -0.90 -20.80
C TYR A 159 11.97 0.20 -19.88
N ASP A 160 10.70 0.56 -20.03
CA ASP A 160 10.05 1.56 -19.18
C ASP A 160 10.01 1.12 -17.70
N LEU A 161 9.57 -0.12 -17.44
CA LEU A 161 9.55 -0.69 -16.09
C LEU A 161 10.95 -0.80 -15.48
N GLN A 162 11.94 -1.19 -16.26
CA GLN A 162 13.34 -1.21 -15.84
C GLN A 162 13.85 0.18 -15.47
N MET A 163 13.51 1.21 -16.26
CA MET A 163 13.89 2.60 -15.98
C MET A 163 13.23 3.16 -14.72
N ARG A 164 12.06 2.63 -14.32
CA ARG A 164 11.41 2.92 -13.04
C ARG A 164 12.01 2.15 -11.86
N GLY A 165 12.93 1.21 -12.12
CA GLY A 165 13.61 0.41 -11.10
C GLY A 165 12.93 -0.92 -10.76
N TYR A 166 11.88 -1.31 -11.50
CA TYR A 166 11.20 -2.58 -11.27
C TYR A 166 12.04 -3.77 -11.73
N LYS A 167 12.03 -4.84 -10.93
CA LYS A 167 12.66 -6.12 -11.27
C LYS A 167 11.80 -6.88 -12.29
N GLU A 168 12.45 -7.71 -13.10
CA GLU A 168 11.76 -8.53 -14.11
C GLU A 168 10.66 -9.44 -13.51
N ALA A 169 10.87 -9.92 -12.28
CA ALA A 169 9.92 -10.78 -11.59
C ALA A 169 8.53 -10.16 -11.40
N VAL A 170 8.43 -8.83 -11.28
CA VAL A 170 7.18 -8.12 -11.00
C VAL A 170 6.56 -7.44 -12.23
N TRP A 171 7.22 -7.45 -13.39
CA TRP A 171 6.74 -6.68 -14.55
C TRP A 171 5.32 -7.02 -15.00
N ARG A 172 4.90 -8.28 -14.87
CA ARG A 172 3.52 -8.70 -15.20
C ARG A 172 2.51 -8.15 -14.19
N ASP A 173 2.88 -8.11 -12.92
CA ASP A 173 2.07 -7.57 -11.84
C ASP A 173 1.90 -6.06 -12.05
N GLU A 174 3.01 -5.31 -12.23
CA GLU A 174 2.98 -3.88 -12.55
C GLU A 174 2.11 -3.58 -13.77
N LEU A 175 2.27 -4.34 -14.85
CA LEU A 175 1.47 -4.16 -16.06
C LEU A 175 -0.03 -4.30 -15.76
N GLY A 176 -0.41 -5.31 -14.98
CA GLY A 176 -1.78 -5.52 -14.53
C GLY A 176 -2.29 -4.39 -13.63
N ALA A 177 -1.47 -3.94 -12.69
CA ALA A 177 -1.82 -2.88 -11.76
C ALA A 177 -2.00 -1.53 -12.46
N TYR A 178 -1.13 -1.18 -13.42
CA TYR A 178 -1.27 0.02 -14.22
C TYR A 178 -2.45 -0.04 -15.20
N LEU A 179 -2.62 -1.16 -15.92
CA LEU A 179 -3.67 -1.25 -16.94
C LEU A 179 -5.04 -1.60 -16.37
N GLY A 180 -5.13 -2.09 -15.14
CA GLY A 180 -6.38 -2.55 -14.52
C GLY A 180 -7.18 -1.48 -13.77
N VAL A 181 -6.60 -0.32 -13.45
CA VAL A 181 -7.31 0.73 -12.65
C VAL A 181 -8.55 1.25 -13.37
N ARG A 182 -9.70 1.37 -12.70
CA ARG A 182 -10.95 1.87 -13.33
C ARG A 182 -11.05 3.39 -13.32
N GLY A 183 -10.50 4.05 -12.29
CA GLY A 183 -10.46 5.50 -12.19
C GLY A 183 -9.54 6.12 -13.24
N LEU A 184 -9.96 7.24 -13.83
CA LEU A 184 -9.08 8.12 -14.58
C LEU A 184 -8.57 9.19 -13.62
N PRO A 185 -7.31 9.16 -13.15
CA PRO A 185 -6.74 10.25 -12.40
C PRO A 185 -6.50 11.41 -13.36
N THR A 186 -7.56 12.20 -13.58
CA THR A 186 -7.60 13.36 -14.49
C THR A 186 -7.40 13.02 -15.98
N ARG A 187 -7.73 13.96 -16.87
CA ARG A 187 -7.49 13.85 -18.34
C ARG A 187 -6.01 13.61 -18.72
N ARG A 188 -5.07 13.67 -17.77
CA ARG A 188 -3.63 13.63 -18.03
C ARG A 188 -2.99 12.24 -17.95
N GLN A 189 -3.70 11.22 -17.46
CA GLN A 189 -3.16 9.85 -17.35
C GLN A 189 -4.21 8.85 -17.82
N ASP A 190 -4.29 8.67 -19.13
CA ASP A 190 -4.99 7.53 -19.72
C ASP A 190 -4.13 6.28 -19.48
N PRO A 191 -4.60 5.25 -18.75
CA PRO A 191 -3.81 4.04 -18.49
C PRO A 191 -3.36 3.33 -19.77
N CYS A 192 -4.05 3.53 -20.89
CA CYS A 192 -3.59 3.00 -22.18
C CYS A 192 -2.25 3.62 -22.58
N GLN A 193 -1.96 4.86 -22.18
CA GLN A 193 -0.72 5.58 -22.52
C GLN A 193 0.37 5.45 -21.46
N GLU A 194 0.17 4.63 -20.42
CA GLU A 194 1.10 4.47 -19.30
C GLU A 194 2.53 4.17 -19.75
N PHE A 195 2.67 3.30 -20.77
CA PHE A 195 3.95 2.87 -21.33
C PHE A 195 4.27 3.54 -22.68
N GLY A 196 3.77 4.77 -22.84
CA GLY A 196 4.01 5.62 -24.00
C GLY A 196 3.15 5.33 -25.23
N ASN A 197 3.15 6.29 -26.16
CA ASN A 197 2.27 6.29 -27.34
C ASN A 197 2.43 5.07 -28.25
N LYS A 198 3.63 4.50 -28.33
CA LYS A 198 3.91 3.33 -29.18
C LYS A 198 3.16 2.08 -28.70
N SER A 199 3.02 1.93 -27.39
CA SER A 199 2.37 0.78 -26.74
C SER A 199 0.86 0.98 -26.62
N ALA A 200 0.36 2.21 -26.82
CA ALA A 200 -0.99 2.59 -26.40
C ALA A 200 -2.12 1.75 -26.98
N ALA A 201 -2.06 1.40 -28.27
CA ALA A 201 -3.08 0.56 -28.89
C ALA A 201 -3.10 -0.87 -28.31
N THR A 202 -1.93 -1.44 -28.00
CA THR A 202 -1.83 -2.77 -27.38
C THR A 202 -2.29 -2.72 -25.92
N CYS A 203 -1.86 -1.70 -25.16
CA CYS A 203 -2.31 -1.48 -23.79
C CYS A 203 -3.83 -1.28 -23.71
N ALA A 204 -4.44 -0.56 -24.66
CA ALA A 204 -5.89 -0.38 -24.71
C ALA A 204 -6.65 -1.71 -24.89
N GLU A 205 -6.15 -2.59 -25.76
CA GLU A 205 -6.75 -3.90 -25.97
C GLU A 205 -6.58 -4.82 -24.75
N MET A 206 -5.39 -4.86 -24.17
CA MET A 206 -5.14 -5.59 -22.93
C MET A 206 -6.03 -5.10 -21.79
N ARG A 207 -6.13 -3.78 -21.62
CA ARG A 207 -7.00 -3.14 -20.62
C ARG A 207 -8.46 -3.54 -20.81
N ARG A 208 -8.96 -3.61 -22.05
CA ARG A 208 -10.33 -4.08 -22.34
C ARG A 208 -10.56 -5.49 -21.79
N VAL A 209 -9.60 -6.40 -22.00
CA VAL A 209 -9.66 -7.78 -21.49
C VAL A 209 -9.57 -7.79 -19.97
N LEU A 210 -8.61 -7.08 -19.39
CA LEU A 210 -8.42 -7.00 -17.93
C LEU A 210 -9.67 -6.49 -17.22
N LEU A 211 -10.22 -5.35 -17.65
CA LEU A 211 -11.39 -4.74 -17.01
C LEU A 211 -12.65 -5.62 -17.08
N ALA A 212 -12.75 -6.48 -18.10
CA ALA A 212 -13.83 -7.46 -18.22
C ALA A 212 -13.64 -8.66 -17.28
N ARG A 213 -12.38 -9.03 -16.96
CA ARG A 213 -12.05 -10.24 -16.19
C ARG A 213 -11.82 -9.98 -14.70
N ILE A 214 -11.33 -8.81 -14.31
CA ILE A 214 -11.04 -8.43 -12.92
C ILE A 214 -12.22 -8.75 -11.96
N PRO A 215 -13.49 -8.37 -12.25
CA PRO A 215 -14.60 -8.70 -11.34
C PRO A 215 -14.77 -10.20 -11.12
N THR A 216 -14.57 -10.99 -12.17
CA THR A 216 -14.69 -12.45 -12.09
C THR A 216 -13.52 -13.06 -11.32
N CYS A 217 -12.31 -12.52 -11.47
CA CYS A 217 -11.15 -12.98 -10.72
C CYS A 217 -11.32 -12.74 -9.21
N TRP A 218 -11.80 -11.55 -8.81
CA TRP A 218 -12.17 -11.27 -7.42
C TRP A 218 -13.24 -12.25 -6.92
N GLN A 219 -14.31 -12.43 -7.69
CA GLN A 219 -15.42 -13.26 -7.24
C GLN A 219 -15.08 -14.76 -7.16
N ALA A 220 -14.39 -15.28 -8.17
CA ALA A 220 -14.16 -16.72 -8.33
C ALA A 220 -13.02 -17.23 -7.46
N ASP A 221 -11.91 -16.49 -7.38
CA ASP A 221 -10.72 -16.95 -6.66
C ASP A 221 -10.67 -16.42 -5.22
N VAL A 222 -11.23 -15.22 -4.98
CA VAL A 222 -11.16 -14.54 -3.67
C VAL A 222 -12.50 -14.59 -2.92
N GLY A 223 -13.61 -14.84 -3.63
CA GLY A 223 -14.94 -14.89 -3.02
C GLY A 223 -15.53 -13.53 -2.70
N MET A 224 -15.01 -12.45 -3.29
CA MET A 224 -15.47 -11.07 -3.06
C MET A 224 -15.91 -10.39 -4.34
N SER A 225 -16.89 -9.50 -4.26
CA SER A 225 -17.16 -8.59 -5.36
C SER A 225 -16.18 -7.42 -5.34
N GLU A 226 -15.79 -6.93 -6.53
CA GLU A 226 -14.90 -5.77 -6.65
C GLU A 226 -15.47 -4.52 -5.95
N ALA A 227 -16.80 -4.38 -5.90
CA ALA A 227 -17.49 -3.26 -5.26
C ALA A 227 -17.32 -3.24 -3.73
N GLU A 228 -17.22 -4.40 -3.09
CA GLU A 228 -17.02 -4.52 -1.63
C GLU A 228 -15.61 -4.09 -1.18
N LEU A 229 -14.67 -3.97 -2.11
CA LEU A 229 -13.29 -3.54 -1.84
C LEU A 229 -13.15 -2.02 -1.85
N GLN A 230 -14.19 -1.30 -2.28
CA GLN A 230 -14.19 0.16 -2.28
C GLN A 230 -14.36 0.68 -0.86
N LEU A 231 -13.46 1.58 -0.46
CA LEU A 231 -13.56 2.22 0.84
C LEU A 231 -14.76 3.18 0.86
N PRO A 232 -15.52 3.25 1.95
CA PRO A 232 -16.55 4.27 2.10
C PRO A 232 -15.94 5.67 1.94
N THR A 233 -16.62 6.58 1.23
CA THR A 233 -16.15 7.97 1.08
C THR A 233 -15.91 8.64 2.44
N SER A 234 -16.78 8.36 3.42
CA SER A 234 -16.63 8.85 4.79
C SER A 234 -15.31 8.41 5.44
N PHE A 235 -14.83 7.20 5.15
CA PHE A 235 -13.56 6.71 5.68
C PHE A 235 -12.38 7.59 5.22
N LEU A 236 -12.33 7.91 3.92
CA LEU A 236 -11.27 8.76 3.38
C LEU A 236 -11.39 10.21 3.84
N GLU A 237 -12.60 10.74 3.98
CA GLU A 237 -12.84 12.07 4.53
C GLU A 237 -12.38 12.17 6.00
N GLU A 238 -12.77 11.20 6.82
CA GLU A 238 -12.32 11.12 8.21
C GLU A 238 -10.81 10.93 8.32
N ALA A 239 -10.20 10.13 7.43
CA ALA A 239 -8.75 9.98 7.37
C ALA A 239 -8.06 11.30 7.00
N ARG A 240 -8.58 12.05 6.03
CA ARG A 240 -8.05 13.39 5.67
C ARG A 240 -8.15 14.37 6.83
N GLN A 241 -9.24 14.32 7.59
CA GLN A 241 -9.43 15.19 8.76
C GLN A 241 -8.48 14.80 9.92
N ALA A 242 -8.34 13.51 10.20
CA ALA A 242 -7.53 13.02 11.31
C ALA A 242 -6.02 13.07 11.04
N LEU A 243 -5.61 12.83 9.79
CA LEU A 243 -4.20 12.69 9.39
C LEU A 243 -3.68 13.88 8.58
N GLY A 244 -4.57 14.80 8.20
CA GLY A 244 -4.21 16.03 7.50
C GLY A 244 -3.29 16.89 8.37
N ALA A 245 -2.21 17.42 7.77
CA ALA A 245 -1.38 18.40 8.45
C ALA A 245 -2.25 19.60 8.85
N PRO A 246 -2.09 20.16 10.08
CA PRO A 246 -2.78 21.39 10.44
C PRO A 246 -2.46 22.49 9.40
N PRO A 247 -3.41 23.39 9.10
CA PRO A 247 -3.17 24.46 8.15
C PRO A 247 -1.91 25.22 8.59
N ARG A 248 -0.98 25.43 7.66
CA ARG A 248 0.22 26.23 7.95
C ARG A 248 -0.24 27.59 8.48
N PRO A 249 0.30 28.06 9.62
CA PRO A 249 -0.01 29.40 10.10
C PRO A 249 0.32 30.40 9.00
N THR A 250 -0.62 31.31 8.74
CA THR A 250 -0.45 32.37 7.75
C THR A 250 0.83 33.13 8.08
N PRO A 251 1.76 33.32 7.12
CA PRO A 251 2.96 34.10 7.40
C PRO A 251 2.54 35.51 7.82
N PRO A 252 3.19 36.11 8.84
CA PRO A 252 2.86 37.46 9.27
C PRO A 252 3.02 38.42 8.09
N PRO A 253 2.16 39.44 7.96
CA PRO A 253 2.24 40.39 6.87
C PRO A 253 3.62 41.01 6.83
N ALA A 254 4.27 40.94 5.67
CA ALA A 254 5.61 41.48 5.46
C ALA A 254 5.66 42.94 5.95
N ALA A 255 6.55 43.22 6.90
CA ALA A 255 6.77 44.57 7.38
C ALA A 255 7.09 45.45 6.18
N ARG A 256 6.20 46.41 5.87
CA ARG A 256 6.41 47.40 4.82
C ARG A 256 7.75 48.09 5.11
N GLY A 257 8.75 47.81 4.27
CA GLY A 257 10.08 48.39 4.39
C GLY A 257 9.97 49.90 4.50
N ARG A 258 10.47 50.46 5.61
CA ARG A 258 10.63 51.90 5.77
C ARG A 258 11.55 52.38 4.66
N GLY A 259 10.98 53.15 3.74
CA GLY A 259 11.70 53.81 2.66
C GLY A 259 12.93 54.55 3.20
N ARG A 260 14.09 54.18 2.65
CA ARG A 260 15.37 54.84 2.88
C ARG A 260 15.27 56.26 2.30
N ARG A 261 14.99 57.26 3.13
CA ARG A 261 15.09 58.67 2.75
C ARG A 261 16.54 58.96 2.34
N GLY A 262 16.77 59.17 1.05
CA GLY A 262 18.02 59.73 0.55
C GLY A 262 18.20 61.14 1.09
N ARG A 263 19.36 61.40 1.70
CA ARG A 263 19.87 62.75 1.94
C ARG A 263 20.49 63.25 0.63
N ARG A 264 20.04 64.41 0.16
CA ARG A 264 20.85 65.36 -0.60
C ARG A 264 21.25 66.47 0.34
#